data_AF-A0AA35YMG9-F1
#
_entry.id   AF-A0AA35YMG9-F1
#
_cell.length_a   1.000
_cell.length_b   1.000
_cell.length_c   1.000
_cell.angle_alpha   90.00
_cell.angle_beta   90.00
_cell.angle_gamma   90.00
#
_symmetry.space_group_name_H-M   'P 1'
#
loop_
_entity.id
_entity.type
_entity.pdbx_description
1 polymer ?
#
loop_
_entity_poly.entity_id
_entity_poly.type
_entity_poly.pdbx_seq_one_letter_code
_entity_poly.pdbx_strand_id
1 'polypeptide(L)'
;MCVYALFQNITTINVSGSIVTGGFVKAKSKVTRGSENVLHEFTYVDMSNRNPHNWIMLVKFLMLEEQKYEPILAHIKRMLVLYICEVAKLQIEIVVVLKRKPTINPIGRASDISEM
;
A
#
# COMPACT_ATOMS: atom_id res chain seq x y z
N MET A 1 -3.86 -17.96 -0.20
CA MET A 1 -2.87 -17.37 0.74
C MET A 1 -3.16 -15.90 0.92
N CYS A 2 -3.28 -15.44 2.16
CA CYS A 2 -3.58 -14.03 2.48
C CYS A 2 -2.33 -13.17 2.24
N VAL A 3 -2.42 -12.15 1.37
CA VAL A 3 -1.29 -11.27 0.97
C VAL A 3 -0.65 -10.53 2.17
N TYR A 4 -1.35 -10.46 3.30
CA TYR A 4 -0.91 -9.87 4.57
C TYR A 4 0.24 -10.63 5.24
N ALA A 5 0.34 -11.94 5.01
CA ALA A 5 1.33 -12.72 5.73
C ALA A 5 2.75 -12.38 5.28
N LEU A 6 2.96 -11.83 4.07
CA LEU A 6 4.17 -11.91 3.25
C LEU A 6 5.39 -11.10 3.74
N PHE A 7 5.22 -10.14 4.66
CA PHE A 7 6.33 -9.37 5.26
C PHE A 7 6.45 -9.43 6.80
N GLN A 8 5.69 -10.30 7.47
CA GLN A 8 5.91 -10.64 8.89
C GLN A 8 7.19 -11.50 9.07
N ASN A 9 7.99 -11.23 10.11
CA ASN A 9 9.18 -12.01 10.50
C ASN A 9 10.25 -12.19 9.39
N ILE A 10 10.47 -11.16 8.56
CA ILE A 10 11.56 -11.17 7.59
C ILE A 10 12.90 -11.13 8.33
N THR A 11 13.78 -12.08 8.00
CA THR A 11 15.16 -12.13 8.49
C THR A 11 16.15 -11.61 7.45
N THR A 12 15.87 -11.79 6.16
CA THR A 12 16.79 -11.37 5.10
C THR A 12 16.06 -11.08 3.79
N ILE A 13 16.56 -10.10 3.03
CA ILE A 13 16.10 -9.79 1.68
C ILE A 13 17.30 -9.85 0.75
N ASN A 14 17.27 -10.79 -0.20
CA ASN A 14 18.27 -10.93 -1.24
C ASN A 14 17.70 -10.39 -2.55
N VAL A 15 18.27 -9.28 -3.01
CA VAL A 15 17.94 -8.70 -4.30
C VAL A 15 18.84 -9.31 -5.36
N SER A 16 18.22 -9.82 -6.43
CA SER A 16 18.89 -10.41 -7.59
C SER A 16 18.42 -9.74 -8.88
N GLY A 17 19.21 -9.86 -9.95
CA GLY A 17 18.93 -9.20 -11.22
C GLY A 17 19.64 -7.87 -11.38
N SER A 18 19.53 -7.29 -12.58
CA SER A 18 20.27 -6.07 -12.94
C SER A 18 19.59 -4.84 -12.35
N ILE A 19 20.36 -4.09 -11.57
CA ILE A 19 20.03 -2.75 -11.09
C ILE A 19 21.04 -1.82 -11.76
N VAL A 20 20.56 -0.92 -12.59
CA VAL A 20 21.38 0.07 -13.30
C VAL A 20 20.88 1.47 -12.95
N THR A 21 21.73 2.47 -13.16
CA THR A 21 21.33 3.87 -13.00
C THR A 21 20.08 4.14 -13.82
N GLY A 22 18.97 4.48 -13.15
CA GLY A 22 17.68 4.77 -13.79
C GLY A 22 16.80 3.55 -14.11
N GLY A 23 17.13 2.32 -13.70
CA GLY A 23 16.28 1.16 -14.00
C GLY A 23 16.53 -0.11 -13.17
N PHE A 24 15.46 -0.85 -12.92
CA PHE A 24 15.48 -2.11 -12.15
C PHE A 24 14.48 -3.15 -12.71
N VAL A 25 14.16 -3.09 -14.01
CA VAL A 25 13.06 -3.86 -14.66
C VAL A 25 13.16 -5.37 -14.44
N LYS A 26 14.38 -5.91 -14.31
CA LYS A 26 14.62 -7.35 -14.07
C LYS A 26 15.00 -7.67 -12.62
N ALA A 27 14.96 -6.68 -11.73
CA ALA A 27 15.26 -6.89 -10.33
C ALA A 27 14.16 -7.72 -9.66
N LYS A 28 14.57 -8.64 -8.81
CA LYS A 28 13.69 -9.50 -8.02
C LYS A 28 14.20 -9.57 -6.60
N SER A 29 13.29 -9.57 -5.65
CA SER A 29 13.60 -9.81 -4.25
C SER A 29 13.22 -11.22 -3.87
N LYS A 30 14.14 -11.93 -3.23
CA LYS A 30 13.87 -13.16 -2.48
C LYS A 30 13.87 -12.83 -0.99
N VAL A 31 12.77 -13.13 -0.34
CA VAL A 31 12.56 -12.87 1.09
C VAL A 31 12.64 -14.16 1.88
N THR A 32 13.47 -14.13 2.91
CA THR A 32 13.64 -15.22 3.89
C THR A 32 12.96 -14.85 5.20
N ARG A 33 12.33 -15.83 5.85
CA ARG A 33 11.57 -15.66 7.10
C ARG A 33 12.02 -16.67 8.14
N GLY A 34 12.39 -16.19 9.32
CA GLY A 34 12.67 -17.06 10.48
C GLY A 34 13.53 -18.28 10.13
N SER A 35 13.05 -19.48 10.51
CA SER A 35 13.69 -20.79 10.29
C SER A 35 13.41 -21.42 8.92
N GLU A 36 12.64 -20.78 8.04
CA GLU A 36 12.30 -21.32 6.72
C GLU A 36 13.26 -20.80 5.63
N ASN A 37 13.84 -21.72 4.88
CA ASN A 37 14.89 -21.52 3.87
C ASN A 37 14.39 -20.91 2.54
N VAL A 38 13.68 -19.77 2.59
CA VAL A 38 13.11 -18.99 1.46
C VAL A 38 11.66 -19.31 1.16
N LEU A 39 10.78 -18.30 1.23
CA LEU A 39 9.34 -18.51 1.00
C LEU A 39 8.73 -17.64 -0.11
N HIS A 40 9.36 -16.51 -0.49
CA HIS A 40 8.75 -15.66 -1.51
C HIS A 40 9.74 -14.88 -2.38
N GLU A 41 9.57 -15.06 -3.69
CA GLU A 41 10.16 -14.23 -4.73
C GLU A 41 9.11 -13.26 -5.29
N PHE A 42 9.49 -12.01 -5.53
CA PHE A 42 8.63 -11.05 -6.23
C PHE A 42 9.43 -10.09 -7.10
N THR A 43 8.77 -9.60 -8.16
CA THR A 43 9.30 -8.51 -9.00
C THR A 43 8.83 -7.16 -8.45
N TYR A 44 9.62 -6.12 -8.68
CA TYR A 44 9.26 -4.76 -8.25
C TYR A 44 8.14 -4.14 -9.10
N VAL A 45 7.88 -4.68 -10.30
CA VAL A 45 6.78 -4.26 -11.18
C VAL A 45 5.43 -4.64 -10.57
N ASP A 46 5.35 -5.81 -9.93
CA ASP A 46 4.13 -6.30 -9.29
C ASP A 46 3.89 -5.69 -7.89
N MET A 47 4.73 -4.74 -7.47
CA MET A 47 4.70 -4.24 -6.09
C MET A 47 3.51 -3.33 -5.81
N SER A 48 2.99 -2.62 -6.82
CA SER A 48 1.79 -1.77 -6.70
C SER A 48 0.56 -2.54 -6.20
N ASN A 49 0.49 -3.84 -6.47
CA ASN A 49 -0.61 -4.72 -6.03
C ASN A 49 -0.41 -5.28 -4.61
N ARG A 50 0.68 -4.93 -3.93
CA ARG A 50 1.00 -5.39 -2.57
C ARG A 50 0.48 -4.40 -1.53
N ASN A 51 0.31 -4.89 -0.30
CA ASN A 51 -0.09 -4.05 0.83
C ASN A 51 0.98 -2.95 1.10
N PRO A 52 0.59 -1.68 1.34
CA PRO A 52 1.51 -0.59 1.67
C PRO A 52 2.44 -0.86 2.86
N HIS A 53 2.02 -1.64 3.86
CA HIS A 53 2.86 -2.08 4.96
C HIS A 53 4.09 -2.87 4.47
N ASN A 54 3.91 -3.67 3.43
CA ASN A 54 5.00 -4.44 2.82
C ASN A 54 6.04 -3.53 2.17
N TRP A 55 5.60 -2.42 1.57
CA TRP A 55 6.49 -1.41 0.98
C TRP A 55 7.35 -0.75 2.05
N ILE A 56 6.76 -0.38 3.20
CA ILE A 56 7.48 0.22 4.34
C ILE A 56 8.54 -0.74 4.88
N MET A 57 8.18 -2.01 5.08
CA MET A 57 9.13 -3.03 5.54
C MET A 57 10.29 -3.19 4.56
N LEU A 58 10.00 -3.25 3.25
CA LEU A 58 11.02 -3.37 2.21
C LEU A 58 11.97 -2.15 2.20
N VAL A 59 11.45 -0.94 2.35
CA VAL A 59 12.27 0.28 2.48
C VAL A 59 13.23 0.17 3.64
N LYS A 60 12.77 -0.26 4.83
CA LYS A 60 13.63 -0.41 6.01
C LYS A 60 14.83 -1.34 5.75
N PHE A 61 14.60 -2.47 5.08
CA PHE A 61 15.68 -3.40 4.74
C PHE A 61 16.62 -2.87 3.67
N LEU A 62 16.07 -2.29 2.59
CA LEU A 62 16.89 -1.79 1.48
C LEU A 62 17.71 -0.55 1.86
N MET A 63 17.27 0.23 2.85
CA MET A 63 18.02 1.38 3.37
C MET A 63 19.34 0.99 4.05
N LEU A 64 19.52 -0.27 4.46
CA LEU A 64 20.80 -0.74 5.02
C LEU A 64 21.95 -0.68 3.99
N GLU A 65 21.62 -0.80 2.70
CA GLU A 65 22.56 -0.66 1.59
C GLU A 65 22.01 0.35 0.56
N GLU A 66 21.64 1.56 1.03
CA GLU A 66 20.90 2.56 0.23
C GLU A 66 21.56 2.86 -1.12
N GLN A 67 22.88 2.99 -1.18
CA GLN A 67 23.60 3.30 -2.43
C GLN A 67 23.44 2.21 -3.49
N LYS A 68 23.36 0.94 -3.08
CA LYS A 68 23.24 -0.21 -3.99
C LYS A 68 21.82 -0.35 -4.53
N TYR A 69 20.83 0.07 -3.74
CA TYR A 69 19.41 -0.13 -4.03
C TYR A 69 18.67 1.16 -4.35
N GLU A 70 19.40 2.26 -4.63
CA GLU A 70 18.84 3.59 -4.84
C GLU A 70 17.66 3.62 -5.85
N PRO A 71 17.76 3.00 -7.05
CA PRO A 71 16.66 3.10 -8.02
C PRO A 71 15.37 2.43 -7.53
N ILE A 72 15.53 1.35 -6.77
CA ILE A 72 14.42 0.61 -6.17
C ILE A 72 13.82 1.43 -5.01
N LEU A 73 14.67 1.96 -4.14
CA LEU A 73 14.23 2.80 -3.01
C LEU A 73 13.49 4.04 -3.49
N ALA A 74 14.00 4.73 -4.51
CA ALA A 74 13.34 5.89 -5.11
C ALA A 74 11.94 5.55 -5.63
N HIS A 75 11.81 4.40 -6.31
CA HIS A 75 10.52 3.92 -6.79
C HIS A 75 9.52 3.64 -5.66
N ILE A 76 9.95 2.90 -4.62
CA ILE A 76 9.06 2.55 -3.50
C ILE A 76 8.67 3.80 -2.70
N LYS A 77 9.61 4.72 -2.46
CA LYS A 77 9.34 6.02 -1.82
C LYS A 77 8.28 6.79 -2.63
N ARG A 78 8.37 6.80 -3.96
CA ARG A 78 7.36 7.44 -4.83
C ARG A 78 6.00 6.77 -4.72
N MET A 79 5.93 5.44 -4.70
CA MET A 79 4.68 4.70 -4.48
C MET A 79 4.03 5.04 -3.13
N LEU A 80 4.82 5.12 -2.06
CA LEU A 80 4.31 5.50 -0.73
C LEU A 80 3.73 6.91 -0.72
N VAL A 81 4.42 7.88 -1.33
CA VAL A 81 3.90 9.26 -1.44
C VAL A 81 2.57 9.28 -2.18
N LEU A 82 2.48 8.60 -3.34
CA LEU A 82 1.24 8.54 -4.11
C LEU A 82 0.10 7.91 -3.30
N TYR A 83 0.38 6.81 -2.59
CA TYR A 83 -0.61 6.16 -1.75
C TYR A 83 -1.11 7.07 -0.63
N ILE A 84 -0.22 7.78 0.07
CA ILE A 84 -0.59 8.74 1.11
C ILE A 84 -1.49 9.84 0.53
N CYS A 85 -1.14 10.39 -0.65
CA CYS A 85 -1.96 11.39 -1.31
C CYS A 85 -3.36 10.88 -1.67
N GLU A 86 -3.47 9.66 -2.22
CA GLU A 86 -4.77 9.07 -2.57
C GLU A 86 -5.62 8.78 -1.32
N VAL A 87 -5.03 8.26 -0.25
CA VAL A 87 -5.74 8.06 1.03
C VAL A 87 -6.23 9.39 1.61
N ALA A 88 -5.43 10.45 1.53
CA ALA A 88 -5.83 11.78 1.98
C ALA A 88 -7.01 12.35 1.17
N LYS A 89 -7.03 12.15 -0.16
CA LYS A 89 -8.17 12.53 -1.00
C LYS A 89 -9.44 11.77 -0.60
N LEU A 90 -9.33 10.45 -0.45
CA LEU A 90 -10.46 9.62 0.00
C LEU A 90 -10.99 10.05 1.36
N GLN A 91 -10.12 10.42 2.29
CA GLN A 91 -10.53 10.95 3.60
C GLN A 91 -11.33 12.25 3.46
N ILE A 92 -10.91 13.15 2.57
CA ILE A 92 -11.66 14.39 2.30
C ILE A 92 -13.03 14.07 1.71
N GLU A 93 -13.11 13.16 0.73
CA GLU A 93 -14.37 12.74 0.11
C GLU A 93 -15.33 12.12 1.12
N ILE A 94 -14.84 11.25 2.01
CA ILE A 94 -15.63 10.66 3.09
C ILE A 94 -16.19 11.75 4.00
N VAL A 95 -15.35 12.71 4.41
CA VAL A 95 -15.80 13.84 5.25
C VAL A 95 -16.87 14.67 4.55
N VAL A 96 -16.73 14.91 3.25
CA VAL A 96 -17.74 15.62 2.45
C VAL A 96 -19.06 14.85 2.41
N VAL A 97 -19.02 13.53 2.17
CA VAL A 97 -20.21 12.68 2.17
C VAL A 97 -20.89 12.65 3.54
N LEU A 98 -20.13 12.46 4.62
CA LEU A 98 -20.66 12.43 5.98
C LEU A 98 -21.26 13.78 6.43
N LYS A 99 -20.74 14.90 5.92
CA LYS A 99 -21.28 16.24 6.19
C LYS A 99 -22.54 16.57 5.39
N ARG A 100 -22.86 15.82 4.33
CA ARG A 100 -24.14 15.99 3.62
C ARG A 100 -25.26 15.51 4.54
N LYS A 101 -26.11 16.43 4.99
CA LYS A 101 -27.37 16.08 5.64
C LYS A 101 -28.15 15.14 4.71
N PRO A 102 -28.64 13.99 5.18
CA PRO A 102 -29.54 13.18 4.38
C PRO A 102 -30.76 14.03 4.03
N THR A 103 -31.05 14.16 2.75
CA THR A 103 -32.28 14.80 2.28
C THR A 103 -33.42 13.84 2.57
N ILE A 104 -34.02 13.98 3.75
CA ILE A 104 -35.24 13.26 4.09
C ILE A 104 -36.37 14.00 3.38
N ASN A 105 -36.84 13.45 2.25
CA ASN A 105 -38.11 13.89 1.67
C ASN A 105 -39.21 13.36 2.59
N PRO A 106 -39.99 14.21 3.27
CA PRO A 106 -41.10 13.74 4.08
C PRO A 106 -42.11 13.03 3.16
N ILE A 107 -42.31 11.74 3.40
CA ILE A 107 -43.43 10.99 2.85
C ILE A 107 -44.58 11.20 3.83
N GLY A 108 -45.39 12.23 3.62
CA GLY A 108 -46.55 12.56 4.43
C GLY A 108 -46.79 14.06 4.50
N ARG A 109 -48.04 14.50 4.31
CA ARG A 109 -48.43 15.89 4.53
C ARG A 109 -48.67 16.07 6.03
N ALA A 110 -48.25 17.21 6.58
CA ALA A 110 -48.47 17.56 8.00
C ALA A 110 -49.97 17.59 8.41
N SER A 111 -50.90 17.47 7.45
CA SER A 111 -52.34 17.33 7.67
C SER A 111 -52.73 16.01 8.35
N ASP A 112 -51.88 14.97 8.29
CA ASP A 112 -52.25 13.63 8.77
C ASP A 112 -52.11 13.47 10.30
N ILE A 113 -51.65 14.52 11.01
CA ILE A 113 -51.48 14.54 12.47
C ILE A 113 -52.66 15.25 13.17
N SER A 114 -53.58 15.87 12.42
CA SER A 114 -54.73 16.59 12.99
C SER A 114 -55.96 15.69 13.24
N GLU A 115 -55.86 14.38 12.94
CA GLU A 115 -56.90 13.39 13.24
C GLU A 115 -56.35 12.29 14.16
N MET A 116 -56.08 12.65 15.42
CA MET A 116 -56.08 11.71 16.55
C MET A 116 -56.83 12.31 17.73
#